data_AF-A0A949HWI5-F1
#
_entry.id   AF-A0A949HWI5-F1
#
_cell.length_a   1.000
_cell.length_b   1.000
_cell.length_c   1.000
_cell.angle_alpha   90.00
_cell.angle_beta   90.00
_cell.angle_gamma   90.00
#
_symmetry.space_group_name_H-M   'P 1'
#
loop_
_entity.id
_entity.type
_entity.pdbx_description
1 polymer ?
#
loop_
_entity_poly.entity_id
_entity_poly.type
_entity_poly.pdbx_seq_one_letter_code
_entity_poly.pdbx_strand_id
1 'polypeptide(L)'
;MKRTIALLLAVGALALTGCSVTQDGAKSETQKSAIESVFAQRARLEAENGPAGLVSKQGLPRLMAIDVRNCPADFRSAWFDYLVQVQNLHTRAERVAMFATAAGKPATDAPSLVKFAVTNPRLGEYLLGALGRSDEAWNKLERTAMNYGVLPER
;
A
#
# COMPACT_ATOMS: atom_id res chain seq x y z
N MET A 1 4.47 62.47 56.11
CA MET A 1 5.26 61.22 56.04
C MET A 1 5.15 60.72 54.60
N LYS A 2 5.98 61.13 53.62
CA LYS A 2 7.35 60.69 53.26
C LYS A 2 7.54 59.17 53.02
N ARG A 3 7.73 58.84 51.73
CA ARG A 3 8.56 57.81 51.06
C ARG A 3 7.96 56.38 50.92
N THR A 4 7.59 55.94 49.71
CA THR A 4 8.40 55.32 48.62
C THR A 4 9.01 53.96 49.02
N ILE A 5 8.62 52.88 48.34
CA ILE A 5 9.48 51.77 47.87
C ILE A 5 8.79 51.14 46.64
N ALA A 6 9.56 51.03 45.56
CA ALA A 6 9.23 50.38 44.31
C ALA A 6 9.82 48.96 44.27
N LEU A 7 9.50 48.24 43.18
CA LEU A 7 10.08 46.98 42.69
C LEU A 7 9.68 45.71 43.42
N LEU A 8 8.95 44.84 42.71
CA LEU A 8 9.41 43.48 42.40
C LEU A 8 8.56 42.88 41.25
N LEU A 9 9.25 42.53 40.15
CA LEU A 9 8.98 41.46 39.18
C LEU A 9 7.72 41.63 38.30
N ALA A 10 7.78 42.01 37.01
CA ALA A 10 8.66 41.58 35.92
C ALA A 10 8.65 40.07 35.62
N VAL A 11 7.47 39.43 35.52
CA VAL A 11 7.27 38.23 34.68
C VAL A 11 5.79 38.21 34.24
N GLY A 12 5.53 38.23 32.94
CA GLY A 12 4.17 38.15 32.41
C GLY A 12 3.98 38.70 31.00
N ALA A 13 5.05 39.06 30.30
CA ALA A 13 5.03 39.22 28.85
C ALA A 13 5.57 37.92 28.23
N LEU A 14 4.70 36.94 27.95
CA LEU A 14 4.91 35.81 27.02
C LEU A 14 3.72 34.85 27.17
N ALA A 15 2.94 34.69 26.10
CA ALA A 15 2.06 33.55 25.77
C ALA A 15 0.66 33.92 25.24
N LEU A 16 0.56 34.88 24.30
CA LEU A 16 -0.53 34.88 23.32
C LEU A 16 0.00 34.97 21.88
N THR A 17 1.17 34.39 21.62
CA THR A 17 1.43 33.77 20.32
C THR A 17 0.74 32.41 20.37
N GLY A 18 -0.56 32.40 20.12
CA GLY A 18 -1.25 31.18 19.72
C GLY A 18 -0.64 30.76 18.40
N CYS A 19 0.43 29.97 18.45
CA CYS A 19 0.84 29.12 17.35
C CYS A 19 -0.42 28.38 16.93
N SER A 20 -0.97 28.75 15.78
CA SER A 20 -1.92 27.92 15.06
C SER A 20 -1.19 26.62 14.75
N VAL A 21 -1.22 25.68 15.70
CA VAL A 21 -0.90 24.28 15.42
C VAL A 21 -1.91 23.89 14.36
N THR A 22 -1.39 23.83 13.15
CA THR A 22 -2.10 23.61 11.90
C THR A 22 -2.95 22.36 12.03
N GLN A 23 -4.27 22.51 12.05
CA GLN A 23 -5.19 21.38 11.90
C GLN A 23 -4.86 20.55 10.65
N ASP A 24 -4.25 21.18 9.65
CA ASP A 24 -3.75 20.54 8.44
C ASP A 24 -2.54 19.62 8.69
N GLY A 25 -1.63 19.99 9.60
CA GLY A 25 -0.50 19.15 10.00
C GLY A 25 -0.94 17.89 10.76
N ALA A 26 -1.88 18.05 11.69
CA ALA A 26 -2.44 16.93 12.45
C ALA A 26 -3.26 15.96 11.58
N LYS A 27 -4.01 16.47 10.60
CA LYS A 27 -4.73 15.64 9.60
C LYS A 27 -3.76 14.90 8.69
N SER A 28 -2.72 15.57 8.20
CA SER A 28 -1.70 14.96 7.33
C SER A 28 -0.98 13.81 8.04
N GLU A 29 -0.60 13.99 9.32
CA GLU A 29 0.08 12.94 10.08
C GLU A 29 -0.83 11.72 10.34
N THR A 30 -2.12 11.97 10.61
CA THR A 30 -3.11 10.90 10.81
C THR A 30 -3.33 10.10 9.51
N GLN A 31 -3.39 10.78 8.37
CA GLN A 31 -3.54 10.14 7.06
C GLN A 31 -2.30 9.33 6.67
N LYS A 32 -1.12 9.89 6.91
CA LYS A 32 0.16 9.20 6.70
C LYS A 32 0.23 7.90 7.50
N SER A 33 -0.05 7.96 8.81
CA SER A 33 -0.04 6.78 9.68
C SER A 33 -1.05 5.72 9.24
N ALA A 34 -2.23 6.12 8.77
CA ALA A 34 -3.23 5.19 8.23
C ALA A 34 -2.70 4.45 6.99
N ILE A 35 -2.05 5.15 6.05
CA ILE A 35 -1.45 4.56 4.86
C ILE A 35 -0.28 3.63 5.22
N GLU A 36 0.61 4.06 6.12
CA GLU A 36 1.72 3.22 6.61
C GLU A 36 1.23 1.93 7.25
N SER A 37 0.11 1.98 7.98
CA SER A 37 -0.53 0.79 8.55
C SER A 37 -1.00 -0.20 7.48
N VAL A 38 -1.54 0.29 6.36
CA VAL A 38 -1.97 -0.55 5.22
C VAL A 38 -0.76 -1.24 4.58
N PHE A 39 0.30 -0.50 4.30
CA PHE A 39 1.55 -1.06 3.77
C PHE A 39 2.19 -2.06 4.73
N ALA A 40 2.25 -1.75 6.03
CA ALA A 40 2.76 -2.69 7.03
C ALA A 40 1.94 -4.00 7.09
N GLN A 41 0.61 -3.93 6.97
CA GLN A 41 -0.24 -5.12 6.92
C GLN A 41 0.01 -5.93 5.64
N ARG A 42 0.09 -5.28 4.47
CA ARG A 42 0.45 -5.94 3.20
C ARG A 42 1.81 -6.62 3.29
N ALA A 43 2.83 -5.91 3.78
CA ALA A 43 4.18 -6.43 3.92
C ALA A 43 4.25 -7.65 4.84
N ARG A 44 3.45 -7.67 5.93
CA ARG A 44 3.31 -8.86 6.79
C ARG A 44 2.71 -10.04 6.02
N LEU A 45 1.66 -9.81 5.22
CA LEU A 45 1.09 -10.87 4.38
C LEU A 45 2.10 -11.39 3.35
N GLU A 46 2.91 -10.50 2.78
CA GLU A 46 3.99 -10.86 1.85
C GLU A 46 5.09 -11.67 2.55
N ALA A 47 5.49 -11.29 3.76
CA ALA A 47 6.48 -12.02 4.55
C ALA A 47 5.99 -13.42 4.97
N GLU A 48 4.71 -13.55 5.35
CA GLU A 48 4.12 -14.82 5.75
C GLU A 48 3.95 -15.82 4.60
N ASN A 49 3.65 -15.33 3.40
CA ASN A 49 3.29 -16.18 2.26
C ASN A 49 4.32 -16.13 1.11
N GLY A 50 5.39 -15.34 1.26
CA GLY A 50 6.32 -14.97 0.20
C GLY A 50 5.74 -13.94 -0.80
N PRO A 51 6.56 -13.41 -1.70
CA PRO A 51 6.15 -12.42 -2.71
C PRO A 51 5.05 -12.94 -3.67
N ALA A 52 5.04 -14.25 -3.95
CA ALA A 52 3.97 -14.90 -4.72
C ALA A 52 2.71 -15.19 -3.89
N GLY A 53 2.81 -15.06 -2.57
CA GLY A 53 1.76 -15.42 -1.63
C GLY A 53 0.55 -14.50 -1.66
N LEU A 54 0.73 -13.22 -2.01
CA LEU A 54 -0.36 -12.24 -2.10
C LEU A 54 -1.38 -12.57 -3.18
N VAL A 55 -0.96 -13.25 -4.26
CA VAL A 55 -1.82 -13.70 -5.36
C VAL A 55 -2.28 -15.15 -5.19
N SER A 56 -2.09 -15.76 -4.02
CA SER A 56 -2.55 -17.12 -3.74
C SER A 56 -4.03 -17.15 -3.32
N LYS A 57 -4.65 -18.34 -3.34
CA LYS A 57 -6.04 -18.55 -2.86
C LYS A 57 -6.24 -18.12 -1.40
N GLN A 58 -5.19 -18.19 -0.60
CA GLN A 58 -5.21 -17.83 0.82
C GLN A 58 -4.83 -16.36 1.04
N GLY A 59 -3.85 -15.85 0.28
CA GLY A 59 -3.33 -14.50 0.45
C GLY A 59 -4.25 -13.41 -0.11
N LEU A 60 -4.91 -13.65 -1.25
CA LEU A 60 -5.77 -12.65 -1.89
C LEU A 60 -6.96 -12.23 -1.02
N PRO A 61 -7.74 -13.15 -0.39
CA PRO A 61 -8.78 -12.75 0.55
C PRO A 61 -8.25 -11.92 1.73
N ARG A 62 -7.05 -12.26 2.24
CA ARG A 62 -6.42 -11.53 3.35
C ARG A 62 -5.97 -10.13 2.93
N LEU A 63 -5.44 -9.98 1.72
CA LEU A 63 -5.08 -8.70 1.14
C LEU A 63 -6.31 -7.81 0.96
N MET A 64 -7.41 -8.37 0.46
CA MET A 64 -8.69 -7.65 0.30
C MET A 64 -9.32 -7.27 1.65
N ALA A 65 -8.99 -7.97 2.72
CA ALA A 65 -9.50 -7.71 4.06
C ALA A 65 -8.77 -6.58 4.81
N ILE A 66 -7.68 -6.03 4.25
CA ILE A 66 -7.00 -4.87 4.85
C ILE A 66 -7.95 -3.67 4.85
N ASP A 67 -8.22 -3.14 6.04
CA ASP A 67 -9.12 -2.00 6.22
C ASP A 67 -8.45 -0.69 5.80
N VAL A 68 -9.00 -0.06 4.77
CA VAL A 68 -8.53 1.24 4.25
C VAL A 68 -9.49 2.39 4.55
N ARG A 69 -10.53 2.20 5.37
CA ARG A 69 -11.58 3.22 5.61
C ARG A 69 -11.02 4.55 6.15
N ASN A 70 -9.97 4.48 6.95
CA ASN A 70 -9.31 5.66 7.53
C ASN A 70 -8.30 6.33 6.59
N CYS A 71 -8.00 5.74 5.43
CA CYS A 71 -7.11 6.33 4.44
C CYS A 71 -7.82 7.42 3.61
N PRO A 72 -7.08 8.36 3.00
CA PRO A 72 -7.61 9.34 2.06
C PRO A 72 -8.35 8.71 0.85
N ALA A 73 -9.28 9.45 0.24
CA ALA A 73 -10.18 8.90 -0.78
C ALA A 73 -9.47 8.46 -2.06
N ASP A 74 -8.47 9.21 -2.52
CA ASP A 74 -7.61 8.89 -3.64
C ASP A 74 -6.77 7.63 -3.38
N PHE A 75 -6.20 7.50 -2.17
CA PHE A 75 -5.50 6.28 -1.76
C PHE A 75 -6.43 5.08 -1.74
N ARG A 76 -7.64 5.20 -1.18
CA ARG A 76 -8.64 4.11 -1.20
C ARG A 76 -9.00 3.69 -2.62
N SER A 77 -9.14 4.66 -3.53
CA SER A 77 -9.41 4.37 -4.95
C SER A 77 -8.24 3.63 -5.59
N ALA A 78 -7.00 4.08 -5.36
CA ALA A 78 -5.80 3.41 -5.89
C ALA A 78 -5.61 2.01 -5.28
N TRP A 79 -5.96 1.82 -4.01
CA TRP A 79 -5.94 0.53 -3.34
C TRP A 79 -6.94 -0.44 -3.99
N PHE A 80 -8.16 0.02 -4.27
CA PHE A 80 -9.15 -0.79 -4.95
C PHE A 80 -8.72 -1.15 -6.38
N ASP A 81 -8.17 -0.20 -7.14
CA ASP A 81 -7.60 -0.46 -8.46
C ASP A 81 -6.51 -1.55 -8.40
N TYR A 82 -5.63 -1.48 -7.39
CA TYR A 82 -4.60 -2.48 -7.14
C TYR A 82 -5.21 -3.86 -6.85
N LEU A 83 -6.17 -3.96 -5.94
CA LEU A 83 -6.85 -5.23 -5.62
C LEU A 83 -7.49 -5.88 -6.86
N VAL A 84 -8.11 -5.08 -7.74
CA VAL A 84 -8.68 -5.57 -9.00
C VAL A 84 -7.60 -6.17 -9.90
N GLN A 85 -6.44 -5.53 -10.03
CA GLN A 85 -5.34 -6.08 -10.83
C GLN A 85 -4.73 -7.34 -10.20
N VAL A 86 -4.59 -7.40 -8.87
CA VAL A 86 -4.12 -8.60 -8.18
C VAL A 86 -5.10 -9.77 -8.37
N GLN A 87 -6.41 -9.54 -8.27
CA GLN A 87 -7.44 -10.56 -8.55
C GLN A 87 -7.39 -11.05 -9.99
N ASN A 88 -7.21 -10.14 -10.95
CA ASN A 88 -7.04 -10.48 -12.35
C ASN A 88 -5.78 -11.32 -12.57
N LEU A 89 -4.66 -10.96 -11.93
CA LEU A 89 -3.42 -11.73 -11.99
C LEU A 89 -3.61 -13.12 -11.40
N HIS A 90 -4.22 -13.24 -10.21
CA HIS A 90 -4.56 -14.52 -9.57
C HIS A 90 -5.35 -15.43 -10.51
N THR A 91 -6.46 -14.95 -11.05
CA THR A 91 -7.34 -15.72 -11.96
C THR A 91 -6.59 -16.20 -13.21
N ARG A 92 -5.69 -15.37 -13.74
CA ARG A 92 -4.89 -15.71 -14.92
C ARG A 92 -3.80 -16.73 -14.58
N ALA A 93 -3.16 -16.59 -13.43
CA ALA A 93 -2.17 -17.54 -12.93
C ALA A 93 -2.79 -18.93 -12.74
N GLU A 94 -3.97 -19.02 -12.13
CA GLU A 94 -4.70 -20.30 -11.99
C GLU A 94 -5.00 -20.94 -13.33
N ARG A 95 -5.46 -20.15 -14.30
CA ARG A 95 -5.77 -20.65 -15.64
C ARG A 95 -4.51 -21.17 -16.34
N VAL A 96 -3.38 -20.47 -16.22
CA VAL A 96 -2.10 -20.95 -16.77
C VAL A 96 -1.63 -22.21 -16.05
N ALA A 97 -1.81 -22.32 -14.74
CA ALA A 97 -1.49 -23.53 -13.98
C ALA A 97 -2.30 -24.75 -14.47
N MET A 98 -3.58 -24.56 -14.81
CA MET A 98 -4.42 -25.60 -15.41
C MET A 98 -3.88 -26.05 -16.77
N PHE A 99 -3.49 -25.11 -17.64
CA PHE A 99 -2.88 -25.45 -18.93
C PHE A 99 -1.54 -26.18 -18.77
N ALA A 100 -0.72 -25.75 -17.81
CA ALA A 100 0.57 -26.36 -17.50
C ALA A 100 0.38 -27.82 -17.04
N THR A 101 -0.59 -28.06 -16.17
CA THR A 101 -0.99 -29.39 -15.72
C THR A 101 -1.48 -30.27 -16.88
N ALA A 102 -2.37 -29.74 -17.73
CA ALA A 102 -2.88 -30.47 -18.89
C ALA A 102 -1.78 -30.82 -19.92
N ALA A 103 -0.72 -30.01 -19.98
CA ALA A 103 0.46 -30.25 -20.81
C ALA A 103 1.50 -31.19 -20.16
N GLY A 104 1.20 -31.79 -19.00
CA GLY A 104 2.12 -32.66 -18.26
C GLY A 104 3.31 -31.93 -17.64
N LYS A 105 3.23 -30.60 -17.49
CA LYS A 105 4.28 -29.73 -16.93
C LYS A 105 3.69 -28.89 -15.80
N PRO A 106 3.29 -29.50 -14.66
CA PRO A 106 2.65 -28.76 -13.58
C PRO A 106 3.53 -27.59 -13.13
N ALA A 107 2.94 -26.41 -13.06
CA ALA A 107 3.56 -25.18 -12.60
C ALA A 107 2.74 -24.63 -11.44
N THR A 108 3.30 -24.68 -10.24
CA THR A 108 2.60 -24.42 -8.98
C THR A 108 3.08 -23.16 -8.26
N ASP A 109 4.19 -22.59 -8.71
CA ASP A 109 4.75 -21.35 -8.18
C ASP A 109 4.87 -20.28 -9.27
N ALA A 110 5.04 -19.02 -8.86
CA ALA A 110 5.13 -17.91 -9.81
C ALA A 110 6.30 -18.07 -10.82
N PRO A 111 7.53 -18.44 -10.42
CA PRO A 111 8.63 -18.65 -11.38
C PRO A 111 8.35 -19.73 -12.44
N SER A 112 7.78 -20.87 -12.04
CA SER A 112 7.43 -21.96 -12.96
C SER A 112 6.28 -21.57 -13.89
N LEU A 113 5.29 -20.82 -13.39
CA LEU A 113 4.20 -20.29 -14.20
C LEU A 113 4.71 -19.30 -15.25
N VAL A 114 5.60 -18.38 -14.86
CA VAL A 114 6.25 -17.45 -15.79
C VAL A 114 7.07 -18.21 -16.82
N LYS A 115 7.90 -19.18 -16.40
CA LYS A 115 8.69 -20.02 -17.32
C LYS A 115 7.80 -20.75 -18.32
N PHE A 116 6.70 -21.35 -17.86
CA PHE A 116 5.74 -22.01 -18.72
C PHE A 116 5.09 -21.03 -19.70
N ALA A 117 4.65 -19.87 -19.22
CA ALA A 117 4.02 -18.83 -20.04
C ALA A 117 4.96 -18.26 -21.10
N VAL A 118 6.24 -18.05 -20.80
CA VAL A 118 7.25 -17.60 -21.76
C VAL A 118 7.44 -18.61 -22.90
N THR A 119 7.38 -19.91 -22.60
CA THR A 119 7.45 -20.96 -23.64
C THR A 119 6.16 -21.14 -24.44
N ASN A 120 5.09 -20.40 -24.11
CA ASN A 120 3.77 -20.48 -24.76
C ASN A 120 3.26 -19.06 -25.09
N PRO A 121 3.49 -18.52 -26.31
CA PRO A 121 3.31 -17.09 -26.61
C PRO A 121 1.97 -16.48 -26.19
N ARG A 122 0.84 -17.15 -26.48
CA ARG A 122 -0.50 -16.69 -26.09
C ARG A 122 -0.71 -16.68 -24.58
N LEU A 123 -0.15 -17.65 -23.86
CA LEU A 123 -0.23 -17.70 -22.39
C LEU A 123 0.75 -16.70 -21.75
N GLY A 124 1.88 -16.44 -22.42
CA GLY A 124 2.83 -15.38 -22.10
C GLY A 124 2.16 -14.02 -22.09
N GLU A 125 1.56 -13.59 -23.21
CA GLU A 125 0.82 -12.32 -23.30
C GLU A 125 -0.30 -12.24 -22.25
N TYR A 126 -1.00 -13.36 -22.04
CA TYR A 126 -2.10 -13.44 -21.10
C TYR A 126 -1.65 -13.23 -19.63
N LEU A 127 -0.60 -13.93 -19.18
CA LEU A 127 -0.12 -13.86 -17.80
C LEU A 127 0.77 -12.64 -17.56
N LEU A 128 1.77 -12.41 -18.41
CA LEU A 128 2.75 -11.33 -18.23
C LEU A 128 2.10 -9.96 -18.40
N GLY A 129 1.11 -9.82 -19.28
CA GLY A 129 0.33 -8.59 -19.38
C GLY A 129 -0.46 -8.28 -18.10
N ALA A 130 -0.89 -9.31 -17.36
CA ALA A 130 -1.56 -9.11 -16.07
C ALA A 130 -0.57 -8.81 -14.95
N LEU A 131 0.61 -9.41 -14.98
CA LEU A 131 1.70 -9.08 -14.08
C LEU A 131 2.07 -7.60 -14.22
N GLY A 132 2.32 -7.13 -15.45
CA GLY A 132 2.66 -5.73 -15.71
C GLY A 132 1.57 -4.74 -15.26
N ARG A 133 0.28 -5.06 -15.46
CA ARG A 133 -0.81 -4.21 -14.95
C ARG A 133 -0.90 -4.19 -13.43
N SER A 134 -0.60 -5.31 -12.77
CA SER A 134 -0.54 -5.37 -11.31
C SER A 134 0.61 -4.53 -10.76
N ASP A 135 1.79 -4.58 -11.39
CA ASP A 135 2.93 -3.74 -11.03
C ASP A 135 2.66 -2.25 -11.29
N GLU A 136 2.01 -1.92 -12.41
CA GLU A 136 1.64 -0.53 -12.70
C GLU A 136 0.64 0.03 -11.68
N ALA A 137 -0.34 -0.78 -11.26
CA ALA A 137 -1.30 -0.40 -10.23
C ALA A 137 -0.63 -0.23 -8.86
N TRP A 138 0.34 -1.08 -8.52
CA TRP A 138 1.16 -0.91 -7.31
C TRP A 138 1.95 0.41 -7.36
N ASN A 139 2.63 0.68 -8.46
CA ASN A 139 3.38 1.93 -8.63
C ASN A 139 2.46 3.17 -8.56
N LYS A 140 1.22 3.08 -9.06
CA LYS A 140 0.21 4.14 -8.92
C LYS A 140 -0.19 4.36 -7.46
N LEU A 141 -0.37 3.28 -6.71
CA LEU A 141 -0.68 3.32 -5.28
C LEU A 141 0.45 3.97 -4.48
N GLU A 142 1.71 3.60 -4.73
CA GLU A 142 2.89 4.21 -4.10
C GLU A 142 2.99 5.71 -4.41
N ARG A 143 2.82 6.11 -5.68
CA ARG A 143 2.78 7.54 -6.04
C ARG A 143 1.66 8.29 -5.33
N THR A 144 0.52 7.64 -5.10
CA THR A 144 -0.59 8.25 -4.35
C THR A 144 -0.22 8.40 -2.87
N ALA A 145 0.44 7.41 -2.28
CA ALA A 145 0.93 7.45 -0.90
C ALA A 145 1.98 8.56 -0.67
N MET A 146 2.83 8.81 -1.67
CA MET A 146 3.84 9.88 -1.61
C MET A 146 3.24 11.29 -1.43
N ASN A 147 2.01 11.53 -1.89
CA ASN A 147 1.31 12.79 -1.66
C ASN A 147 1.06 13.07 -0.16
N TYR A 148 1.14 12.02 0.68
CA TYR A 148 0.95 12.07 2.13
C TYR A 148 2.26 11.86 2.91
N GLY A 149 3.42 11.93 2.23
CA GLY A 149 4.73 11.80 2.87
C GLY A 149 5.11 10.36 3.26
N VAL A 150 4.46 9.36 2.67
CA VAL A 150 4.85 7.95 2.79
C VAL A 150 5.85 7.60 1.69
N LEU A 151 6.98 7.00 2.05
CA LEU A 151 8.01 6.58 1.11
C LEU A 151 7.59 5.30 0.38
N PRO A 152 7.95 5.13 -0.91
CA PRO A 152 7.69 3.89 -1.63
C PRO A 152 8.44 2.71 -1.01
N GLU A 153 7.90 1.49 -1.16
CA GLU A 153 8.57 0.26 -0.71
C GLU A 153 9.66 -0.20 -1.69
N ARG A 154 9.64 0.33 -2.93
CA ARG A 154 10.53 -0.02 -4.05
C ARG A 154 11.39 1.14 -4.53
#